data_AF-A0A2L1S763-F1
#
_entry.id   AF-A0A2L1S763-F1
#
_cell.length_a   1.000
_cell.length_b   1.000
_cell.length_c   1.000
_cell.angle_alpha   90.00
_cell.angle_beta   90.00
_cell.angle_gamma   90.00
#
_symmetry.space_group_name_H-M   'P 1'
#
loop_
_entity.id
_entity.type
_entity.pdbx_description
1 polymer ?
#
loop_
_entity_poly.entity_id
_entity_poly.type
_entity_poly.pdbx_seq_one_letter_code
_entity_poly.pdbx_strand_id
1 'polypeptide(L)'
;MLDRMDRNAAVIMSTKTGRAWQKRYFAEQWDEASKAAGITDLHFHDLRGTAVTMLAEAGCSVPEIASITGHSLKSVHTILEKYMSRTRALAKSAMTKFENASSTDFANRLQTVDRTEARRATKLLK
;
A
#
# COMPACT_ATOMS: atom_id res chain seq x y z
N MET A 1 -12.41 13.74 14.35
CA MET A 1 -11.38 14.81 14.46
C MET A 1 -11.85 16.08 13.76
N LEU A 2 -12.46 15.99 12.57
CA LEU A 2 -13.05 17.14 11.87
C LEU A 2 -14.40 17.58 12.43
N ASP A 3 -15.23 16.65 12.93
CA ASP A 3 -16.60 16.96 13.39
C ASP A 3 -16.69 17.89 14.59
N ARG A 4 -15.57 18.05 15.33
CA ARG A 4 -15.47 18.90 16.52
C ARG A 4 -14.88 20.29 16.21
N MET A 5 -14.51 20.56 14.96
CA MET A 5 -13.97 21.86 14.56
C MET A 5 -15.10 22.85 14.28
N ASP A 6 -14.90 24.10 14.69
CA ASP A 6 -15.83 25.19 14.36
C ASP A 6 -15.93 25.37 12.84
N ARG A 7 -17.17 25.38 12.33
CA ARG A 7 -17.46 25.47 10.89
C ARG A 7 -17.49 26.94 10.46
N ASN A 8 -16.30 27.49 10.20
CA ASN A 8 -16.10 28.90 9.84
C ASN A 8 -15.99 29.16 8.32
N ALA A 9 -16.01 28.12 7.49
CA ALA A 9 -15.96 28.23 6.04
C ALA A 9 -16.77 27.10 5.37
N ALA A 10 -17.20 27.33 4.13
CA ALA A 10 -17.92 26.33 3.32
C ALA A 10 -17.02 25.20 2.79
N VAL A 11 -15.70 25.38 2.80
CA VAL A 11 -14.71 24.40 2.33
C VAL A 11 -13.64 24.17 3.40
N ILE A 12 -13.04 22.98 3.40
CA ILE A 12 -11.97 22.61 4.34
C ILE A 12 -10.71 23.46 4.11
N MET A 13 -10.36 23.68 2.85
CA MET A 13 -9.17 24.46 2.47
C MET A 13 -9.56 25.93 2.27
N SER A 14 -9.62 26.67 3.39
CA SER A 14 -9.96 28.08 3.41
C SER A 14 -8.82 28.94 3.94
N THR A 15 -8.75 30.19 3.50
CA THR A 15 -7.87 31.21 4.08
C THR A 15 -8.40 31.65 5.46
N LYS A 16 -7.61 32.44 6.19
CA LYS A 16 -8.05 33.07 7.46
C LYS A 16 -9.30 33.94 7.32
N THR A 17 -9.62 34.39 6.11
CA THR A 17 -10.82 35.18 5.78
C THR A 17 -11.98 34.32 5.27
N GLY A 18 -11.88 32.99 5.35
CA GLY A 18 -12.95 32.05 4.96
C GLY A 18 -13.08 31.81 3.46
N ARG A 19 -12.19 32.35 2.62
CA ARG A 19 -12.22 32.16 1.17
C ARG A 19 -11.57 30.84 0.78
N ALA A 20 -12.10 30.15 -0.23
CA ALA A 20 -11.48 28.94 -0.77
C ALA A 20 -10.06 29.22 -1.27
N TRP A 21 -9.16 28.26 -1.07
CA TRP A 21 -7.81 28.33 -1.61
C TRP A 21 -7.84 28.34 -3.14
N GLN A 22 -7.02 29.20 -3.73
CA GLN A 22 -6.75 29.20 -5.17
C GLN A 22 -5.61 28.24 -5.48
N LYS A 23 -5.56 27.73 -6.72
CA LYS A 23 -4.49 26.82 -7.19
C LYS A 23 -3.08 27.37 -6.89
N ARG A 24 -2.87 28.67 -7.10
CA ARG A 24 -1.61 29.34 -6.81
C ARG A 24 -1.26 29.29 -5.32
N TYR A 25 -2.21 29.65 -4.47
CA TYR A 25 -1.99 29.65 -3.02
C TYR A 25 -1.70 28.25 -2.49
N PHE A 26 -2.39 27.22 -3.02
CA PHE A 26 -2.06 25.83 -2.70
C PHE A 26 -0.62 25.47 -3.07
N ALA A 27 -0.15 25.86 -4.25
CA ALA A 27 1.22 25.59 -4.70
C ALA A 27 2.26 26.29 -3.81
N GLU A 28 1.99 27.52 -3.38
CA GLU A 28 2.84 28.27 -2.43
C GLU A 28 2.91 27.55 -1.08
N GLN A 29 1.77 27.10 -0.53
CA GLN A 29 1.73 26.35 0.72
C GLN A 29 2.41 24.98 0.63
N TRP A 30 2.31 24.30 -0.52
CA TRP A 30 3.04 23.06 -0.79
C TRP A 30 4.56 23.26 -0.80
N ASP A 31 5.03 24.33 -1.45
CA ASP A 31 6.44 24.67 -1.52
C ASP A 31 7.02 25.00 -0.13
N GLU A 32 6.30 25.81 0.67
CA GLU A 32 6.67 26.09 2.06
C GLU A 32 6.76 24.81 2.90
N ALA A 33 5.76 23.92 2.80
CA ALA A 33 5.76 22.65 3.53
C ALA A 33 6.89 21.71 3.10
N SER A 34 7.16 21.62 1.78
CA SER A 34 8.22 20.78 1.23
C SER A 34 9.60 21.25 1.68
N LYS A 35 9.84 22.57 1.64
CA LYS A 35 11.07 23.20 2.16
C LYS A 35 11.26 22.95 3.65
N ALA A 36 10.20 23.12 4.45
CA ALA A 36 10.25 22.87 5.89
C ALA A 36 10.56 21.40 6.21
N ALA A 37 10.10 20.46 5.37
CA ALA A 37 10.38 19.04 5.51
C ALA A 37 11.76 18.61 4.93
N GLY A 38 12.50 19.52 4.29
CA GLY A 38 13.76 19.19 3.62
C GLY A 38 13.60 18.32 2.36
N ILE A 39 12.40 18.31 1.77
CA ILE A 39 12.08 17.51 0.58
C ILE A 39 12.38 18.35 -0.67
N THR A 40 13.16 17.78 -1.59
CA THR A 40 13.49 18.37 -2.89
C THR A 40 12.99 17.48 -4.02
N ASP A 41 12.68 18.09 -5.17
CA ASP A 41 12.35 17.38 -6.43
C ASP A 41 11.12 16.45 -6.36
N LEU A 42 10.15 16.77 -5.49
CA LEU A 42 8.86 16.07 -5.42
C LEU A 42 7.69 17.05 -5.54
N HIS A 43 6.61 16.57 -6.15
CA HIS A 43 5.39 17.32 -6.40
C HIS A 43 4.24 16.77 -5.55
N PHE A 44 3.20 17.57 -5.34
CA PHE A 44 2.03 17.16 -4.57
C PHE A 44 1.37 15.86 -5.08
N HIS A 45 1.39 15.61 -6.39
CA HIS A 45 0.78 14.42 -6.96
C HIS A 45 1.58 13.13 -6.69
N ASP A 46 2.85 13.23 -6.29
CA ASP A 46 3.67 12.07 -5.92
C ASP A 46 3.20 11.41 -4.62
N LEU A 47 2.44 12.15 -3.79
CA LEU A 47 1.75 11.57 -2.63
C LEU A 47 0.77 10.47 -3.03
N ARG A 48 0.21 10.49 -4.25
CA ARG A 48 -0.65 9.41 -4.74
C ARG A 48 0.12 8.11 -4.90
N GLY A 49 1.34 8.18 -5.42
CA GLY A 49 2.23 7.01 -5.53
C GLY A 49 2.58 6.45 -4.16
N THR A 50 2.88 7.34 -3.21
CA THR A 50 3.16 6.98 -1.82
C THR A 50 1.97 6.27 -1.17
N ALA A 51 0.76 6.83 -1.28
CA ALA A 51 -0.45 6.22 -0.71
C ALA A 51 -0.74 4.83 -1.29
N VAL A 52 -0.65 4.67 -2.62
CA VAL A 52 -0.84 3.37 -3.29
C VAL A 52 0.19 2.35 -2.82
N THR A 53 1.46 2.77 -2.68
CA THR A 53 2.56 1.90 -2.22
C THR A 53 2.33 1.45 -0.79
N MET A 54 2.01 2.38 0.12
CA MET A 54 1.75 2.07 1.54
C MET A 54 0.55 1.11 1.71
N LEU A 55 -0.53 1.29 0.95
CA LEU A 55 -1.68 0.39 1.01
C LEU A 55 -1.32 -1.02 0.49
N ALA A 56 -0.52 -1.12 -0.57
CA ALA A 56 -0.03 -2.41 -1.06
C ALA A 56 0.89 -3.10 -0.05
N GLU A 57 1.78 -2.34 0.61
CA GLU A 57 2.64 -2.85 1.69
C GLU A 57 1.83 -3.31 2.91
N ALA A 58 0.73 -2.61 3.23
CA ALA A 58 -0.24 -3.03 4.24
C ALA A 58 -1.03 -4.30 3.83
N GLY A 59 -0.85 -4.77 2.60
CA GLY A 59 -1.46 -6.01 2.10
C GLY A 59 -2.85 -5.85 1.49
N CYS A 60 -3.30 -4.62 1.25
CA CYS A 60 -4.54 -4.37 0.51
C CYS A 60 -4.45 -4.91 -0.92
N SER A 61 -5.54 -5.48 -1.39
CA SER A 61 -5.70 -5.90 -2.78
C SER A 61 -5.83 -4.69 -3.72
N VAL A 62 -5.53 -4.88 -5.01
CA VAL A 62 -5.64 -3.81 -6.00
C VAL A 62 -7.05 -3.18 -6.05
N PRO A 63 -8.17 -3.94 -5.97
CA PRO A 63 -9.51 -3.35 -5.90
C PRO A 63 -9.74 -2.49 -4.65
N GLU A 64 -9.23 -2.89 -3.48
CA GLU A 64 -9.33 -2.08 -2.25
C GLU A 64 -8.51 -0.80 -2.34
N ILE A 65 -7.31 -0.88 -2.92
CA ILE A 65 -6.48 0.30 -3.17
C ILE A 65 -7.18 1.26 -4.13
N ALA A 66 -7.76 0.73 -5.20
CA ALA A 66 -8.50 1.53 -6.19
C ALA A 66 -9.72 2.23 -5.56
N SER A 67 -10.47 1.53 -4.70
CA SER A 67 -11.65 2.11 -4.04
C SER A 67 -11.29 3.23 -3.06
N ILE A 68 -10.18 3.11 -2.33
CA ILE A 68 -9.71 4.15 -1.40
C ILE A 68 -9.13 5.35 -2.17
N THR A 69 -8.31 5.09 -3.19
CA THR A 69 -7.53 6.14 -3.86
C THR A 69 -8.24 6.79 -5.05
N GLY A 70 -9.36 6.22 -5.51
CA GLY A 70 -10.12 6.69 -6.66
C GLY A 70 -9.44 6.45 -8.02
N HIS A 71 -8.41 5.62 -8.07
CA HIS A 71 -7.73 5.26 -9.32
C HIS A 71 -8.48 4.14 -10.05
N SER A 72 -8.32 4.07 -11.37
CA SER A 72 -8.66 2.86 -12.11
C SER A 72 -7.71 1.71 -11.75
N LEU A 73 -8.17 0.47 -11.89
CA LEU A 73 -7.31 -0.71 -11.65
C LEU A 73 -6.01 -0.65 -12.47
N LYS A 74 -6.11 -0.24 -13.73
CA LYS A 74 -4.95 -0.04 -14.61
C LYS A 74 -3.96 0.98 -14.03
N SER A 75 -4.46 2.11 -13.53
CA SER A 75 -3.62 3.15 -12.94
C SER A 75 -2.93 2.67 -11.67
N VAL A 76 -3.62 1.90 -10.81
CA VAL A 76 -2.99 1.31 -9.62
C VAL A 76 -1.85 0.38 -10.03
N HIS A 77 -2.06 -0.50 -11.02
CA HIS A 77 -1.00 -1.38 -11.53
C HIS A 77 0.21 -0.60 -12.04
N THR A 78 0.01 0.43 -12.88
CA THR A 78 1.12 1.27 -13.38
C THR A 78 1.90 1.94 -12.25
N ILE A 79 1.20 2.43 -11.22
CA ILE A 79 1.85 3.03 -10.04
C ILE A 79 2.68 1.97 -9.30
N LEU A 80 2.09 0.79 -9.03
CA LEU A 80 2.80 -0.29 -8.34
C LEU A 80 4.01 -0.77 -9.15
N GLU A 81 3.92 -0.88 -10.47
CA GLU A 81 5.07 -1.23 -11.33
C GLU A 81 6.20 -0.20 -11.25
N LYS A 82 5.87 1.09 -11.15
CA LYS A 82 6.84 2.17 -11.08
C LYS A 82 7.52 2.28 -9.72
N TYR A 83 6.77 2.10 -8.63
CA TYR A 83 7.23 2.43 -7.27
C TYR A 83 7.48 1.20 -6.38
N MET A 84 6.79 0.09 -6.59
CA MET A 84 7.07 -1.14 -5.85
C MET A 84 8.15 -1.96 -6.57
N SER A 85 9.36 -1.89 -6.02
CA SER A 85 10.39 -2.84 -6.40
C SER A 85 9.95 -4.27 -6.04
N ARG A 86 10.19 -5.22 -6.94
CA ARG A 86 9.99 -6.65 -6.67
C ARG A 86 11.02 -7.10 -5.63
N THR A 87 10.72 -6.92 -4.36
CA THR A 87 11.64 -7.24 -3.26
C THR A 87 11.49 -8.68 -2.79
N ARG A 88 12.58 -9.21 -2.22
CA ARG A 88 12.58 -10.49 -1.50
C ARG A 88 11.56 -10.51 -0.34
N ALA A 89 11.35 -9.35 0.30
CA ALA A 89 10.41 -9.21 1.40
C ALA A 89 8.95 -9.42 0.96
N LEU A 90 8.55 -8.83 -0.18
CA LEU A 90 7.22 -9.04 -0.75
C LEU A 90 7.01 -10.50 -1.17
N ALA A 91 8.01 -11.13 -1.80
CA ALA A 91 7.95 -12.55 -2.16
C ALA A 91 7.78 -13.44 -0.91
N LYS A 92 8.55 -13.19 0.16
CA LYS A 92 8.43 -13.93 1.42
C LYS A 92 7.06 -13.74 2.07
N SER A 93 6.55 -12.51 2.11
CA SER A 93 5.20 -12.21 2.62
C SER A 93 4.11 -12.94 1.82
N ALA A 94 4.22 -12.95 0.49
CA ALA A 94 3.31 -13.69 -0.38
C ALA A 94 3.35 -15.20 -0.12
N MET A 95 4.54 -15.78 0.05
CA MET A 95 4.71 -17.20 0.40
C MET A 95 4.07 -17.53 1.75
N THR A 96 4.33 -16.72 2.78
CA THR A 96 3.71 -16.90 4.10
C THR A 96 2.18 -16.79 4.03
N LYS A 97 1.63 -15.84 3.28
CA LYS A 97 0.17 -15.74 3.06
C LYS A 97 -0.38 -16.98 2.35
N PHE A 98 0.35 -17.51 1.37
CA PHE A 98 -0.03 -18.70 0.62
C PHE A 98 -0.02 -19.97 1.48
N GLU A 99 1.05 -20.18 2.26
CA GLU A 99 1.20 -21.33 3.17
C GLU A 99 0.12 -21.36 4.26
N ASN A 100 -0.35 -20.19 4.70
CA ASN A 100 -1.36 -20.07 5.76
C ASN A 100 -2.81 -19.93 5.24
N ALA A 101 -3.02 -19.94 3.93
CA ALA A 101 -4.36 -19.85 3.36
C ALA A 101 -5.10 -21.18 3.54
N SER A 102 -6.30 -21.19 4.14
CA SER A 102 -7.07 -22.43 4.33
C SER A 102 -7.42 -23.15 3.01
N SER A 103 -7.47 -22.42 1.90
CA SER A 103 -7.65 -23.00 0.56
C SER A 103 -6.47 -23.84 0.09
N THR A 104 -5.28 -23.67 0.67
CA THR A 104 -4.09 -24.48 0.37
C THR A 104 -3.95 -25.68 1.31
N ASP A 105 -4.81 -25.84 2.32
CA ASP A 105 -4.74 -26.93 3.30
C ASP A 105 -4.67 -28.32 2.66
N PHE A 106 -5.43 -28.55 1.57
CA PHE A 106 -5.40 -29.81 0.84
C PHE A 106 -4.03 -30.06 0.17
N ALA A 107 -3.48 -29.05 -0.50
CA ALA A 107 -2.18 -29.14 -1.17
C ALA A 107 -1.01 -29.24 -0.17
N ASN A 108 -1.08 -28.47 0.92
CA ASN A 108 -0.08 -28.49 2.00
C ASN A 108 -0.07 -29.84 2.72
N ARG A 109 -1.26 -30.45 2.92
CA ARG A 109 -1.37 -31.80 3.50
C ARG A 109 -0.66 -32.82 2.61
N LEU A 110 -0.89 -32.84 1.30
CA LEU A 110 -0.22 -33.74 0.35
C LEU A 110 1.32 -33.63 0.39
N GLN A 111 1.88 -32.42 0.57
CA GLN A 111 3.33 -32.22 0.64
C GLN A 111 3.96 -32.68 1.97
N THR A 112 3.20 -32.68 3.07
CA THR A 112 3.70 -33.05 4.40
C THR A 112 3.65 -34.55 4.68
N VAL A 113 2.82 -35.32 3.96
CA VAL A 113 2.67 -36.77 4.21
C VAL A 113 3.87 -37.61 3.76
N ASP A 114 4.72 -37.14 2.85
CA ASP A 114 5.67 -38.05 2.17
C ASP A 114 7.14 -37.96 2.63
N ARG A 115 7.58 -36.94 3.37
CA ARG A 115 9.01 -36.85 3.78
C ARG A 115 9.38 -37.63 5.03
N THR A 116 8.43 -37.89 5.93
CA THR A 116 8.71 -38.52 7.23
C THR A 116 8.68 -40.04 7.14
N GLU A 117 7.76 -40.60 6.34
CA GLU A 117 7.69 -42.04 6.06
C GLU A 117 8.83 -42.49 5.13
N ALA A 118 9.12 -41.74 4.07
CA ALA A 118 10.25 -42.04 3.18
C ALA A 118 11.60 -42.05 3.94
N ARG A 119 11.85 -41.08 4.84
CA ARG A 119 13.08 -41.06 5.66
C ARG A 119 13.17 -42.21 6.67
N ARG A 120 12.05 -42.69 7.21
CA ARG A 120 12.02 -43.85 8.12
C ARG A 120 12.27 -45.15 7.36
N ALA A 121 11.67 -45.32 6.19
CA ALA A 121 11.88 -46.49 5.32
C ALA A 121 13.35 -46.62 4.88
N THR A 122 14.01 -45.52 4.51
CA THR A 122 15.43 -45.54 4.12
C THR A 122 16.38 -45.86 5.29
N LYS A 123 15.99 -45.59 6.54
CA LYS A 123 16.81 -45.88 7.73
C LYS A 123 16.66 -47.33 8.22
N LEU A 124 15.60 -48.03 7.83
CA LEU A 124 15.35 -49.45 8.14
C LEU A 124 16.00 -50.41 7.12
N LEU A 125 16.50 -49.88 6.00
CA LEU A 125 17.18 -50.63 4.93
C LEU A 125 18.72 -50.54 5.00
N LYS A 126 19.27 -50.04 6.11
CA LYS A 126 20.71 -50.05 6.45
C LYS A 126 20.90 -50.74 7.78
#